data_AF-A0A7Y1Y3B4-F1
#
_entry.id   AF-A0A7Y1Y3B4-F1
#
_cell.length_a   1.000
_cell.length_b   1.000
_cell.length_c   1.000
_cell.angle_alpha   90.00
_cell.angle_beta   90.00
_cell.angle_gamma   90.00
#
_symmetry.space_group_name_H-M   'P 1'
#
loop_
_entity.id
_entity.type
_entity.pdbx_description
1 polymer ?
#
loop_
_entity_poly.entity_id
_entity_poly.type
_entity_poly.pdbx_seq_one_letter_code
_entity_poly.pdbx_strand_id
1 'polypeptide(L)'
;MGWERPFLPVLVEWLLARREELPGTLVVVPTAQAGRRLREAMAEAGPSGGAGRGGVLGPRVVTPAFFLQSDGVAPHAVELTAWVEVLEGVDDWGEFAAVFPEAPGDGEARGWALPLARSLADLRGMVQEGGLTVAMAAGRFGDGIEADRWQALAGLERRVERLLRDWGWRSKSTALADDPM
;
A
#
# COMPACT_ATOMS: atom_id res chain seq x y z
N MET A 1 -30.65 -9.59 -5.69
CA MET A 1 -29.18 -9.68 -5.82
C MET A 1 -28.89 -11.13 -6.19
N GLY A 2 -28.70 -11.51 -7.46
CA GLY A 2 -27.53 -11.15 -8.28
C GLY A 2 -26.40 -12.19 -8.19
N TRP A 3 -26.49 -13.19 -7.31
CA TRP A 3 -25.44 -14.19 -7.04
C TRP A 3 -25.18 -15.20 -8.17
N GLU A 4 -25.97 -15.15 -9.24
CA GLU A 4 -25.85 -15.99 -10.45
C GLU A 4 -24.71 -15.56 -11.38
N ARG A 5 -24.15 -14.36 -11.16
CA ARG A 5 -23.00 -13.82 -11.92
C ARG A 5 -21.87 -13.45 -10.97
N PRO A 6 -20.59 -13.49 -11.42
CA PRO A 6 -19.48 -12.95 -10.65
C PRO A 6 -19.78 -11.50 -10.23
N PHE A 7 -19.55 -11.21 -8.94
CA PHE A 7 -19.96 -9.94 -8.34
C PHE A 7 -19.23 -8.72 -8.92
N LEU A 8 -17.94 -8.86 -9.24
CA LEU A 8 -17.09 -7.75 -9.69
C LEU A 8 -17.63 -7.07 -10.98
N PRO A 9 -17.94 -7.80 -12.07
CA PRO A 9 -18.59 -7.20 -13.24
C PRO A 9 -19.90 -6.48 -12.92
N VAL A 10 -20.76 -7.07 -12.08
CA VAL A 10 -22.04 -6.46 -11.69
C VAL A 10 -21.83 -5.17 -10.90
N LEU A 11 -20.85 -5.14 -10.00
CA LEU A 11 -20.48 -3.95 -9.25
C LEU A 11 -19.93 -2.86 -10.16
N VAL A 12 -19.07 -3.20 -11.13
CA VAL A 12 -18.52 -2.24 -12.10
C VAL A 12 -19.62 -1.66 -12.98
N GLU A 13 -20.52 -2.48 -13.52
CA GLU A 13 -21.71 -2.03 -14.26
C GLU A 13 -22.55 -1.05 -13.41
N TRP A 14 -22.78 -1.38 -12.14
CA TRP A 14 -23.55 -0.56 -11.20
C TRP A 14 -22.89 0.80 -10.88
N LEU A 15 -21.56 0.82 -10.73
CA LEU A 15 -20.77 2.03 -10.47
C LEU A 15 -20.68 2.93 -11.71
N LEU A 16 -20.42 2.37 -12.90
CA LEU A 16 -20.34 3.15 -14.14
C LEU A 16 -21.69 3.76 -14.53
N ALA A 17 -22.81 3.10 -14.21
CA ALA A 17 -24.14 3.68 -14.36
C ALA A 17 -24.36 4.95 -13.50
N ARG A 18 -23.53 5.15 -12.46
CA ARG A 18 -23.54 6.30 -11.55
C ARG A 18 -22.27 7.13 -11.65
N ARG A 19 -21.68 7.21 -12.85
CA ARG A 19 -20.38 7.87 -13.06
C ARG A 19 -20.27 9.29 -12.48
N GLU A 20 -21.37 10.04 -12.47
CA GLU A 20 -21.41 11.43 -11.97
C GLU A 20 -21.33 11.51 -10.43
N GLU A 21 -21.66 10.42 -9.72
CA GLU A 21 -21.62 10.33 -8.25
C GLU A 21 -20.28 9.78 -7.74
N LEU A 22 -19.45 9.19 -8.62
CA LEU A 22 -18.23 8.50 -8.23
C LEU A 22 -17.23 9.37 -7.44
N PRO A 23 -17.00 10.66 -7.78
CA PRO A 23 -16.05 11.49 -7.02
C PRO A 23 -16.41 11.65 -5.54
N GLY A 24 -17.69 11.53 -5.19
CA GLY A 24 -18.19 11.59 -3.80
C GLY A 24 -18.42 10.21 -3.17
N THR A 25 -18.14 9.13 -3.88
CA THR A 25 -18.46 7.77 -3.44
C THR A 25 -17.27 7.12 -2.73
N LEU A 26 -17.51 6.61 -1.52
CA LEU A 26 -16.56 5.77 -0.79
C LEU A 26 -16.99 4.30 -0.90
N VAL A 27 -16.14 3.47 -1.50
CA VAL A 27 -16.37 2.02 -1.60
C VAL A 27 -15.50 1.31 -0.59
N VAL A 28 -16.12 0.60 0.35
CA VAL A 28 -15.43 -0.22 1.33
C VAL A 28 -15.33 -1.65 0.80
N VAL A 29 -14.10 -2.15 0.65
CA VAL A 29 -13.80 -3.50 0.15
C VAL A 29 -13.13 -4.32 1.25
N PRO A 30 -13.27 -5.66 1.26
CA PRO A 30 -12.71 -6.48 2.33
C PRO A 30 -11.17 -6.42 2.38
N THR A 31 -10.49 -6.25 1.24
CA THR A 31 -9.03 -6.18 1.12
C THR A 31 -8.62 -5.16 0.04
N ALA A 32 -7.42 -4.58 0.12
CA ALA A 32 -6.85 -3.75 -0.93
C ALA A 32 -6.64 -4.54 -2.21
N GLN A 33 -6.45 -5.86 -2.15
CA GLN A 33 -6.48 -6.71 -3.34
C GLN A 33 -7.85 -6.67 -4.04
N ALA A 34 -8.96 -6.80 -3.29
CA ALA A 34 -10.29 -6.62 -3.85
C ALA A 34 -10.48 -5.20 -4.40
N GLY A 35 -9.94 -4.19 -3.71
CA GLY A 35 -9.96 -2.80 -4.17
C GLY A 35 -9.09 -2.52 -5.40
N ARG A 36 -7.96 -3.21 -5.54
CA ARG A 36 -7.10 -3.15 -6.72
C ARG A 36 -7.82 -3.76 -7.91
N ARG A 37 -8.37 -4.97 -7.75
CA ARG A 37 -9.16 -5.64 -8.80
C ARG A 37 -10.37 -4.82 -9.22
N LEU A 38 -11.02 -4.13 -8.28
CA LEU A 38 -12.09 -3.19 -8.61
C LEU A 38 -11.60 -2.02 -9.46
N ARG A 39 -10.50 -1.36 -9.06
CA ARG A 39 -9.92 -0.24 -9.82
C ARG A 39 -9.45 -0.66 -11.21
N GLU A 40 -8.82 -1.82 -11.34
CA GLU A 40 -8.41 -2.41 -12.62
C GLU A 40 -9.61 -2.68 -13.51
N ALA A 41 -10.63 -3.38 -13.00
CA ALA A 41 -11.84 -3.69 -13.77
C ALA A 41 -12.61 -2.42 -14.19
N MET A 42 -12.63 -1.37 -13.35
CA MET A 42 -13.22 -0.07 -13.72
C MET A 42 -12.40 0.66 -14.79
N ALA A 43 -11.07 0.56 -14.75
CA ALA A 43 -10.21 1.15 -15.78
C ALA A 43 -10.38 0.43 -17.13
N GLU A 44 -10.48 -0.90 -17.12
CA GLU A 44 -10.74 -1.73 -18.31
C GLU A 44 -12.15 -1.51 -18.89
N ALA A 45 -13.15 -1.36 -18.03
CA ALA A 45 -14.54 -1.16 -18.43
C ALA A 45 -14.88 0.30 -18.79
N GLY A 46 -13.97 1.26 -18.54
CA GLY A 46 -14.11 2.64 -18.99
C GLY A 46 -14.25 2.72 -20.52
N PRO A 47 -14.86 3.79 -21.07
CA PRO A 47 -15.18 3.88 -22.49
C PRO A 47 -13.92 3.78 -23.36
N SER A 48 -13.65 2.57 -23.84
CA SER A 48 -12.68 2.29 -24.89
C SER A 48 -13.34 2.60 -26.25
N GLY A 49 -13.27 3.87 -26.66
CA GLY A 49 -13.58 4.29 -28.03
C GLY A 49 -14.63 5.40 -28.16
N GLY A 50 -14.27 6.45 -28.89
CA GLY A 50 -15.19 7.46 -29.43
C GLY A 50 -15.22 8.80 -28.67
N ALA A 51 -14.54 9.79 -29.22
CA ALA A 51 -14.75 11.24 -29.02
C ALA A 51 -15.13 11.70 -27.59
N GLY A 52 -14.21 11.54 -26.63
CA GLY A 52 -14.36 12.05 -25.27
C GLY A 52 -13.30 11.47 -24.35
N ARG A 53 -12.03 11.88 -24.52
CA ARG A 53 -10.92 11.52 -23.63
C ARG A 53 -11.13 12.20 -22.27
N GLY A 54 -11.90 11.58 -21.40
CA GLY A 54 -12.01 11.99 -19.99
C GLY A 54 -11.87 10.76 -19.12
N GLY A 55 -10.73 10.60 -18.44
CA GLY A 55 -10.62 9.65 -17.34
C GLY A 55 -11.69 9.99 -16.31
N VAL A 56 -12.51 9.01 -15.92
CA VAL A 56 -13.50 9.21 -14.86
C VAL A 56 -12.75 9.26 -13.54
N LEU A 57 -12.97 10.32 -12.74
CA LEU A 57 -12.52 10.33 -11.36
C LEU A 57 -13.28 9.22 -10.62
N GLY A 58 -12.60 8.10 -10.41
CA GLY A 58 -13.16 6.91 -9.77
C GLY A 58 -13.50 7.13 -8.30
N PRO A 59 -14.29 6.22 -7.71
CA PRO A 59 -14.61 6.28 -6.29
C PRO A 59 -13.37 6.10 -5.45
N ARG A 60 -13.41 6.62 -4.21
CA ARG A 60 -12.37 6.32 -3.22
C ARG A 60 -12.59 4.91 -2.71
N VAL A 61 -11.65 4.01 -2.96
CA VAL A 61 -11.73 2.61 -2.51
C VAL A 61 -10.87 2.43 -1.25
N VAL A 62 -11.46 1.93 -0.17
CA VAL A 62 -10.80 1.74 1.14
C VAL A 62 -11.13 0.38 1.73
N THR A 63 -10.32 -0.08 2.69
CA THR A 63 -10.65 -1.25 3.52
C THR A 63 -11.33 -0.82 4.83
N PRO A 64 -12.01 -1.71 5.58
CA PRO A 64 -12.58 -1.37 6.90
C PRO A 64 -11.56 -0.74 7.85
N ALA A 65 -10.30 -1.13 7.72
CA ALA A 65 -9.20 -0.60 8.52
C ALA A 65 -8.98 0.91 8.32
N PHE A 66 -9.55 1.54 7.28
CA PHE A 66 -9.55 3.00 7.10
C PHE A 66 -10.27 3.73 8.24
N PHE A 67 -11.27 3.10 8.86
CA PHE A 67 -12.07 3.70 9.94
C PHE A 67 -11.51 3.43 11.34
N LEU A 68 -10.56 2.50 11.46
CA LEU A 68 -9.97 2.15 12.74
C LEU A 68 -8.90 3.20 13.08
N GLN A 69 -9.29 4.16 13.92
CA GLN A 69 -8.38 5.08 14.61
C GLN A 69 -8.00 4.42 15.94
N SER A 70 -6.71 4.32 16.22
CA SER A 70 -6.20 3.80 17.48
C SER A 70 -5.20 4.79 18.06
N ASP A 71 -5.35 5.13 19.34
CA ASP A 71 -4.48 6.10 20.00
C ASP A 71 -3.01 5.66 19.93
N GLY A 72 -2.14 6.61 19.59
CA GLY A 72 -0.72 6.38 19.41
C GLY A 72 -0.35 5.60 18.15
N VAL A 73 -1.26 5.35 17.21
CA VAL A 73 -0.92 4.84 15.86
C VAL A 73 -0.59 6.00 14.94
N ALA A 74 0.54 5.89 14.23
CA ALA A 74 1.05 6.88 13.30
C ALA A 74 -0.01 7.20 12.22
N PRO A 75 -0.37 8.49 12.05
CA PRO A 75 -1.13 8.91 10.87
C PRO A 75 -0.36 8.56 9.60
N HIS A 76 -1.08 8.33 8.49
CA HIS A 76 -0.46 7.97 7.21
C HIS A 76 0.62 8.95 6.75
N ALA A 77 0.43 10.25 6.97
CA ALA A 77 1.43 11.27 6.66
C ALA A 77 2.72 11.07 7.47
N VAL A 78 2.60 10.73 8.76
CA VAL A 78 3.75 10.46 9.63
C VAL A 78 4.47 9.17 9.20
N GLU A 79 3.74 8.11 8.85
CA GLU A 79 4.35 6.88 8.30
C GLU A 79 5.11 7.17 6.99
N LEU A 80 4.52 7.94 6.07
CA LEU A 80 5.19 8.32 4.83
C LEU A 80 6.45 9.16 5.08
N THR A 81 6.39 10.12 6.01
CA THR A 81 7.57 10.91 6.39
C THR A 81 8.66 10.01 6.97
N ALA A 82 8.31 9.06 7.85
CA ALA A 82 9.30 8.13 8.40
C ALA A 82 9.97 7.28 7.31
N TRP A 83 9.21 6.83 6.30
CA TRP A 83 9.79 6.15 5.14
C TRP A 83 10.75 7.04 4.35
N VAL A 84 10.37 8.29 4.06
CA VAL A 84 11.24 9.23 3.35
C VAL A 84 12.54 9.46 4.12
N GLU A 85 12.47 9.76 5.41
CA GLU A 85 13.65 9.98 6.26
C GLU A 85 14.56 8.75 6.31
N VAL A 86 14.00 7.54 6.41
CA VAL A 86 14.79 6.30 6.40
C VAL A 86 15.48 6.09 5.06
N LEU A 87 14.81 6.35 3.94
CA LEU A 87 15.37 6.18 2.60
C LEU A 87 16.47 7.21 2.33
N GLU A 88 16.25 8.48 2.68
CA GLU A 88 17.25 9.53 2.50
C GLU A 88 18.44 9.39 3.47
N GLY A 89 18.25 8.73 4.61
CA GLY A 89 19.29 8.43 5.60
C GLY A 89 20.01 7.09 5.40
N VAL A 90 19.87 6.41 4.26
CA VAL A 90 20.67 5.20 3.97
C VAL A 90 22.06 5.61 3.47
N ASP A 91 23.07 5.38 4.30
CA ASP A 91 24.48 5.65 3.95
C ASP A 91 25.08 4.59 2.99
N ASP A 92 24.70 3.32 3.16
CA ASP A 92 25.18 2.19 2.34
C ASP A 92 24.01 1.40 1.75
N TRP A 93 23.75 1.60 0.46
CA TRP A 93 22.73 0.88 -0.29
C TRP A 93 23.11 -0.56 -0.64
N GLY A 94 24.39 -0.94 -0.49
CA GLY A 94 24.86 -2.31 -0.69
C GLY A 94 24.16 -3.31 0.25
N GLU A 95 23.79 -2.87 1.45
CA GLU A 95 22.98 -3.65 2.40
C GLU A 95 21.59 -4.03 1.85
N PHE A 96 21.09 -3.27 0.87
CA PHE A 96 19.78 -3.44 0.27
C PHE A 96 19.83 -3.83 -1.22
N ALA A 97 20.99 -4.26 -1.71
CA ALA A 97 21.24 -4.57 -3.12
C ALA A 97 20.29 -5.63 -3.72
N ALA A 98 19.78 -6.54 -2.88
CA ALA A 98 18.80 -7.55 -3.31
C ALA A 98 17.47 -6.93 -3.77
N VAL A 99 17.11 -5.76 -3.23
CA VAL A 99 15.88 -5.02 -3.59
C VAL A 99 16.20 -3.89 -4.55
N PHE A 100 17.32 -3.21 -4.32
CA PHE A 100 17.79 -2.06 -5.08
C PHE A 100 19.18 -2.36 -5.63
N PRO A 101 19.28 -3.01 -6.81
CA PRO A 101 20.58 -3.32 -7.42
C PRO A 101 21.45 -2.08 -7.65
N GLU A 102 20.81 -0.94 -7.88
CA GLU A 102 21.40 0.39 -7.97
C GLU A 102 20.76 1.28 -6.89
N ALA A 103 21.54 2.21 -6.32
CA ALA A 103 21.05 3.11 -5.28
C ALA A 103 19.97 4.04 -5.88
N PRO A 104 18.76 4.07 -5.32
CA PRO A 104 17.60 4.73 -5.94
C PRO A 104 17.66 6.28 -5.95
N GLY A 105 18.62 6.89 -5.25
CA GLY A 105 18.81 8.34 -5.19
C GLY A 105 20.00 8.86 -6.01
N ASP A 106 20.80 7.98 -6.62
CA ASP A 106 22.01 8.39 -7.34
C ASP A 106 21.65 9.11 -8.64
N GLY A 107 21.99 10.41 -8.70
CA GLY A 107 21.70 11.26 -9.86
C GLY A 107 20.26 11.77 -9.93
N GLU A 108 19.42 11.48 -8.94
CA GLU A 108 18.02 11.89 -8.89
C GLU A 108 17.82 13.28 -8.25
N ALA A 109 16.67 13.90 -8.54
CA ALA A 109 16.32 15.21 -7.99
C ALA A 109 15.91 15.13 -6.50
N ARG A 110 15.89 16.27 -5.81
CA ARG A 110 15.32 16.36 -4.45
C ARG A 110 13.89 15.81 -4.41
N GLY A 111 13.59 14.99 -3.40
CA GLY A 111 12.28 14.36 -3.23
C GLY A 111 12.10 13.03 -3.94
N TRP A 112 13.17 12.44 -4.51
CA TRP A 112 13.17 11.11 -5.13
C TRP A 112 12.61 10.02 -4.19
N ALA A 113 12.81 10.17 -2.88
CA ALA A 113 12.42 9.17 -1.90
C ALA A 113 10.90 9.07 -1.72
N LEU A 114 10.13 10.13 -2.00
CA LEU A 114 8.68 10.15 -1.77
C LEU A 114 7.89 9.14 -2.61
N PRO A 115 8.06 9.01 -3.93
CA PRO A 115 7.39 7.97 -4.71
C PRO A 115 7.80 6.55 -4.29
N LEU A 116 9.06 6.34 -3.89
CA LEU A 116 9.52 5.04 -3.38
C LEU A 116 8.90 4.73 -2.01
N ALA A 117 8.86 5.71 -1.10
CA ALA A 117 8.21 5.60 0.21
C ALA A 117 6.73 5.19 0.08
N ARG A 118 6.00 5.76 -0.88
CA ARG A 118 4.61 5.35 -1.16
C ARG A 118 4.52 3.90 -1.60
N SER A 119 5.37 3.49 -2.54
CA SER A 119 5.42 2.09 -3.02
C SER A 119 5.71 1.10 -1.88
N LEU A 120 6.62 1.45 -0.97
CA LEU A 120 6.95 0.63 0.20
C LEU A 120 5.84 0.61 1.25
N ALA A 121 5.18 1.75 1.49
CA ALA A 121 4.02 1.82 2.36
C ALA A 121 2.84 0.99 1.82
N ASP A 122 2.61 1.01 0.50
CA ASP A 122 1.60 0.18 -0.16
C ASP A 122 1.94 -1.31 -0.06
N LEU A 123 3.22 -1.68 -0.29
CA LEU A 123 3.71 -3.05 -0.08
C LEU A 123 3.43 -3.52 1.34
N ARG A 124 3.79 -2.71 2.33
CA ARG A 124 3.54 -2.99 3.74
C ARG A 124 2.06 -3.19 4.01
N GLY A 125 1.19 -2.34 3.47
CA GLY A 125 -0.27 -2.49 3.58
C GLY A 125 -0.78 -3.82 3.00
N MET A 126 -0.25 -4.25 1.85
CA MET A 126 -0.62 -5.54 1.26
C MET A 126 -0.20 -6.73 2.13
N VAL A 127 0.97 -6.66 2.79
CA VAL A 127 1.44 -7.71 3.70
C VAL A 127 0.60 -7.75 4.98
N GLN A 128 0.21 -6.58 5.51
CA GLN A 128 -0.67 -6.45 6.68
C GLN A 128 -2.04 -7.09 6.45
N GLU A 129 -2.58 -7.06 5.23
CA GLU A 129 -3.85 -7.73 4.91
C GLU A 129 -3.80 -9.25 5.08
N GLY A 130 -2.61 -9.84 4.97
CA GLY A 130 -2.37 -11.24 5.31
C GLY A 130 -2.16 -11.49 6.81
N GLY A 131 -2.30 -10.47 7.66
CA GLY A 131 -1.99 -10.55 9.09
C GLY A 131 -0.48 -10.56 9.39
N LEU A 132 0.35 -10.09 8.46
CA LEU A 132 1.81 -10.16 8.57
C LEU A 132 2.45 -8.76 8.61
N THR A 133 3.64 -8.66 9.21
CA THR A 133 4.59 -7.57 8.99
C THR A 133 5.56 -7.98 7.88
N VAL A 134 6.30 -7.03 7.29
CA VAL A 134 7.33 -7.37 6.31
C VAL A 134 8.42 -8.24 6.97
N ALA A 135 8.77 -7.97 8.23
CA ALA A 135 9.67 -8.81 9.01
C ALA A 135 9.16 -10.26 9.21
N MET A 136 7.87 -10.45 9.51
CA MET A 136 7.28 -11.79 9.62
C MET A 136 7.24 -12.51 8.27
N ALA A 137 6.93 -11.79 7.19
CA ALA A 137 6.99 -12.32 5.83
C ALA A 137 8.42 -12.78 5.48
N ALA A 138 9.43 -11.98 5.81
CA ALA A 138 10.84 -12.34 5.59
C ALA A 138 11.27 -13.60 6.35
N GLY A 139 10.80 -13.79 7.58
CA GLY A 139 11.01 -15.04 8.32
C GLY A 139 10.33 -16.24 7.66
N ARG A 140 9.13 -16.07 7.10
CA ARG A 140 8.35 -17.13 6.46
C ARG A 140 8.88 -17.51 5.07
N PHE A 141 9.49 -16.59 4.36
CA PHE A 141 10.07 -16.81 3.02
C PHE A 141 11.59 -16.99 3.03
N GLY A 142 12.19 -17.24 4.21
CA GLY A 142 13.65 -17.28 4.41
C GLY A 142 14.42 -18.34 3.60
N ASP A 143 13.74 -19.38 3.11
CA ASP A 143 14.35 -20.45 2.30
C ASP A 143 14.02 -20.32 0.78
N GLY A 144 13.35 -19.24 0.39
CA GLY A 144 12.91 -19.01 -0.99
C GLY A 144 13.93 -18.24 -1.84
N ILE A 145 13.72 -18.24 -3.16
CA ILE A 145 14.54 -17.47 -4.13
C ILE A 145 14.53 -15.96 -3.82
N GLU A 146 13.47 -15.46 -3.17
CA GLU A 146 13.34 -14.05 -2.79
C GLU A 146 13.74 -13.75 -1.33
N ALA A 147 14.35 -14.70 -0.62
CA ALA A 147 14.69 -14.55 0.79
C ALA A 147 15.47 -13.27 1.07
N ASP A 148 16.55 -13.02 0.31
CA ASP A 148 17.40 -11.84 0.48
C ASP A 148 16.64 -10.53 0.23
N ARG A 149 15.70 -10.53 -0.74
CA ARG A 149 14.85 -9.36 -1.02
C ARG A 149 13.96 -9.04 0.16
N TRP A 150 13.30 -10.06 0.72
CA TRP A 150 12.44 -9.90 1.88
C TRP A 150 13.23 -9.47 3.13
N GLN A 151 14.45 -9.99 3.32
CA GLN A 151 15.31 -9.57 4.44
C GLN A 151 15.76 -8.12 4.33
N ALA A 152 16.13 -7.67 3.13
CA ALA A 152 16.45 -6.27 2.87
C ALA A 152 15.24 -5.34 3.14
N LEU A 153 14.06 -5.69 2.64
CA LEU A 153 12.81 -4.95 2.92
C LEU A 153 12.49 -4.90 4.43
N ALA A 154 12.66 -6.02 5.13
CA ALA A 154 12.47 -6.08 6.58
C ALA A 154 13.51 -5.22 7.32
N GLY A 155 14.72 -5.09 6.79
CA GLY A 155 15.75 -4.18 7.29
C GLY A 155 15.30 -2.73 7.28
N LEU A 156 14.71 -2.28 6.17
CA LEU A 156 14.14 -0.94 6.06
C LEU A 156 12.92 -0.76 6.95
N GLU A 157 11.98 -1.71 6.99
CA GLU A 157 10.81 -1.66 7.88
C GLU A 157 11.25 -1.49 9.34
N ARG A 158 12.27 -2.24 9.80
CA ARG A 158 12.80 -2.09 11.16
C ARG A 158 13.38 -0.71 11.46
N ARG A 159 13.99 -0.04 10.47
CA ARG A 159 14.47 1.35 10.61
C ARG A 159 13.29 2.31 10.77
N VAL A 160 12.24 2.14 9.96
CA VAL A 160 11.00 2.94 10.06
C VAL A 160 10.32 2.74 11.40
N GLU A 161 10.18 1.50 11.87
CA GLU A 161 9.57 1.21 13.17
C GLU A 161 10.35 1.83 14.34
N ARG A 162 11.68 1.89 14.25
CA ARG A 162 12.49 2.60 15.27
C ARG A 162 12.20 4.10 15.23
N LEU A 163 12.25 4.70 14.05
CA LEU A 163 12.03 6.14 13.90
C LEU A 163 10.64 6.57 14.36
N LEU A 164 9.60 5.79 14.01
CA LEU A 164 8.24 6.04 14.49
C LEU A 164 8.16 5.98 16.02
N ARG A 165 8.79 4.99 16.66
CA ARG A 165 8.84 4.91 18.12
C ARG A 165 9.56 6.09 18.75
N ASP A 166 10.67 6.54 18.14
CA ASP A 166 11.41 7.72 18.61
C ASP A 166 10.56 9.00 18.51
N TRP A 167 9.65 9.06 17.54
CA TRP A 167 8.64 10.12 17.41
C TRP A 167 7.40 9.92 18.30
N GLY A 168 7.36 8.87 19.12
CA GLY A 168 6.24 8.56 20.00
C GLY A 168 5.04 7.90 19.31
N TRP A 169 5.24 7.34 18.11
CA TRP A 169 4.20 6.67 17.32
C TRP A 169 4.45 5.16 17.22
N ARG A 170 3.37 4.40 17.10
CA ARG A 170 3.37 2.99 16.70
C ARG A 170 2.88 2.89 15.28
N SER A 171 3.43 1.98 14.48
CA SER A 171 2.85 1.69 13.18
C SER A 171 1.55 0.93 13.30
N LYS A 172 0.75 0.95 12.22
CA LYS A 172 -0.46 0.15 12.14
C LYS A 172 -0.16 -1.37 12.19
N SER A 173 0.96 -1.83 11.63
CA SER A 173 1.31 -3.26 11.67
C SER A 173 1.52 -3.73 13.10
N THR A 174 2.28 -2.96 13.89
CA THR A 174 2.63 -3.35 15.26
C THR A 174 1.40 -3.29 16.16
N ALA A 175 0.56 -2.26 16.00
CA ALA A 175 -0.69 -2.18 16.72
C ALA A 175 -1.62 -3.38 16.45
N LEU A 176 -1.67 -3.87 15.20
CA LEU A 176 -2.47 -5.06 14.85
C LEU A 176 -1.84 -6.39 15.30
N ALA A 177 -0.51 -6.46 15.40
CA ALA A 177 0.18 -7.67 15.87
C ALA A 177 0.14 -7.84 17.40
N ASP A 178 0.08 -6.72 18.14
CA ASP A 178 0.08 -6.71 19.60
C ASP A 178 -1.33 -6.85 20.21
N ASP A 179 -2.40 -6.70 19.43
CA ASP A 179 -3.78 -6.86 19.89
C ASP A 179 -4.21 -8.33 19.70
N PRO A 180 -4.27 -9.16 20.76
CA PRO A 180 -4.70 -10.54 20.63
C PRO A 180 -6.18 -10.56 20.27
N MET A 181 -6.50 -11.03 19.07
CA MET A 181 -7.88 -11.29 18.65
C MET A 181 -8.50 -12.43 19.46
#